data_AF-A0AA39L8G0-F1
#
_entry.id   AF-A0AA39L8G0-F1
#
_cell.length_a   1.000
_cell.length_b   1.000
_cell.length_c   1.000
_cell.angle_alpha   90.00
_cell.angle_beta   90.00
_cell.angle_gamma   90.00
#
_symmetry.space_group_name_H-M   'P 1'
#
loop_
_entity.id
_entity.type
_entity.pdbx_description
1 polymer ?
#
loop_
_entity_poly.entity_id
_entity_poly.type
_entity_poly.pdbx_seq_one_letter_code
_entity_poly.pdbx_strand_id
1 'polypeptide(L)'
;MPTSAANNKKRTASGLAGAPLPSTTTSKKRKVETGPKYYAVKAGFVPGVYTNYADCQRQTAGFKGAIFRSFTSREDAEAFAAGKKVAAAPDAKDRFYAVAVGLRPGIYTDWSDVAPTIVGVKGPKYKRFSTRAEAVNYILEFGNKDAIDALGEEGKLAQRQAKMPKVNSTEDLLDDNELEEVDAQEDDGVLRIYTDGSSLANGKVGSRAGVGVWFGDGDRRNIAERLPGEPQTNQRAELQAIFRALEVAPVEQPVQIFTDSQYSINCVTQWAASWSRKGWKTAGGEEVKNQDIIRRVLGRMEERKKNGAVTLFQWVKGHAMDRGNTAADALAVRGARMA
;
A
#
# COMPACT_ATOMS: atom_id res chain seq x y z
N MET A 1 -68.84 -64.59 -11.65
CA MET A 1 -68.15 -65.03 -10.41
C MET A 1 -66.67 -64.65 -10.54
N PRO A 2 -66.01 -64.17 -9.48
CA PRO A 2 -65.81 -62.71 -9.28
C PRO A 2 -64.34 -62.23 -9.22
N THR A 3 -64.19 -60.90 -9.02
CA THR A 3 -63.10 -60.13 -8.35
C THR A 3 -61.72 -60.02 -9.04
N SER A 4 -60.93 -58.95 -8.93
CA SER A 4 -61.09 -57.60 -8.35
C SER A 4 -59.94 -56.69 -8.83
N ALA A 5 -60.29 -55.44 -9.15
CA ALA A 5 -59.64 -54.16 -8.79
C ALA A 5 -58.10 -53.98 -8.82
N ALA A 6 -57.62 -53.00 -9.61
CA ALA A 6 -57.06 -51.75 -9.07
C ALA A 6 -56.77 -50.73 -10.18
N ASN A 7 -57.18 -49.50 -9.89
CA ASN A 7 -57.11 -48.28 -10.68
C ASN A 7 -55.81 -47.52 -10.31
N ASN A 8 -55.12 -46.84 -11.24
CA ASN A 8 -55.02 -45.37 -11.26
C ASN A 8 -54.11 -44.82 -12.39
N LYS A 9 -54.78 -44.33 -13.45
CA LYS A 9 -54.56 -43.08 -14.22
C LYS A 9 -53.13 -42.54 -14.44
N LYS A 10 -52.64 -42.71 -15.68
CA LYS A 10 -51.88 -41.68 -16.43
C LYS A 10 -52.88 -40.82 -17.22
N ARG A 11 -52.93 -39.52 -16.95
CA ARG A 11 -53.74 -38.53 -17.68
C ARG A 11 -52.91 -37.85 -18.77
N THR A 12 -53.31 -38.11 -20.01
CA THR A 12 -53.50 -37.21 -21.16
C THR A 12 -52.69 -35.91 -21.24
N ALA A 13 -51.92 -35.82 -22.33
CA ALA A 13 -51.40 -34.60 -22.94
C ALA A 13 -52.53 -33.80 -23.63
N SER A 14 -52.42 -32.47 -23.62
CA SER A 14 -52.97 -31.59 -24.64
C SER A 14 -52.29 -30.22 -24.60
N GLY A 15 -51.96 -29.70 -25.79
CA GLY A 15 -52.34 -28.33 -26.15
C GLY A 15 -51.33 -27.21 -25.94
N LEU A 16 -50.67 -26.83 -27.03
CA LEU A 16 -49.93 -25.60 -27.25
C LEU A 16 -50.76 -24.31 -26.98
N ALA A 17 -50.15 -23.36 -26.27
CA ALA A 17 -50.25 -21.91 -26.54
C ALA A 17 -49.09 -21.19 -25.81
N GLY A 18 -48.18 -20.58 -26.57
CA GLY A 18 -47.03 -19.85 -26.05
C GLY A 18 -47.35 -18.38 -25.79
N ALA A 19 -47.01 -17.90 -24.60
CA ALA A 19 -46.80 -16.49 -24.27
C ALA A 19 -45.66 -16.39 -23.22
N PRO A 20 -44.86 -15.31 -23.22
CA PRO A 20 -43.51 -15.30 -22.64
C PRO A 20 -43.50 -14.97 -21.14
N LEU A 21 -42.51 -15.55 -20.44
CA LEU A 21 -42.23 -15.31 -19.01
C LEU A 21 -41.43 -14.01 -18.79
N PRO A 22 -41.58 -13.37 -17.61
CA PRO A 22 -41.08 -12.02 -17.34
C PRO A 22 -39.57 -11.99 -17.06
N SER A 23 -38.94 -10.93 -17.56
CA SER A 23 -37.52 -10.61 -17.45
C SER A 23 -37.13 -10.18 -16.05
N THR A 24 -36.10 -10.82 -15.50
CA THR A 24 -35.40 -10.40 -14.30
C THR A 24 -34.52 -9.19 -14.60
N THR A 25 -34.78 -8.10 -13.88
CA THR A 25 -34.04 -6.85 -13.91
C THR A 25 -32.64 -7.04 -13.30
N THR A 26 -31.64 -7.19 -14.15
CA THR A 26 -30.22 -7.07 -13.78
C THR A 26 -29.80 -5.61 -13.89
N SER A 27 -29.27 -5.06 -12.80
CA SER A 27 -28.78 -3.69 -12.70
C SER A 27 -27.64 -3.45 -13.71
N LYS A 28 -27.91 -2.59 -14.69
CA LYS A 28 -26.97 -2.17 -15.75
C LYS A 28 -25.72 -1.50 -15.15
N LYS A 29 -24.56 -2.16 -15.23
CA LYS A 29 -23.26 -1.46 -15.25
C LYS A 29 -23.19 -0.64 -16.54
N ARG A 30 -22.94 0.67 -16.42
CA ARG A 30 -22.70 1.55 -17.57
C ARG A 30 -21.54 1.00 -18.39
N LYS A 31 -21.83 0.57 -19.63
CA LYS A 31 -20.83 0.26 -20.65
C LYS A 31 -20.32 1.60 -21.19
N VAL A 32 -19.12 1.99 -20.79
CA VAL A 32 -18.40 3.08 -21.45
C VAL A 32 -18.02 2.56 -22.83
N GLU A 33 -18.53 3.17 -23.89
CA GLU A 33 -18.11 2.85 -25.26
C GLU A 33 -16.66 3.29 -25.46
N THR A 34 -15.74 2.32 -25.37
CA THR A 34 -14.34 2.53 -25.77
C THR A 34 -14.27 2.50 -27.29
N GLY A 35 -13.75 3.57 -27.91
CA GLY A 35 -13.50 3.63 -29.36
C GLY A 35 -12.61 2.48 -29.89
N PRO A 36 -12.44 2.37 -31.22
CA PRO A 36 -11.71 1.28 -31.85
C PRO A 36 -10.27 1.18 -31.32
N LYS A 37 -9.88 -0.01 -30.86
CA LYS A 37 -8.52 -0.31 -30.37
C LYS A 37 -7.70 -0.95 -31.49
N TYR A 38 -6.52 -0.41 -31.75
CA TYR A 38 -5.54 -0.95 -32.67
C TYR A 38 -4.41 -1.62 -31.87
N TYR A 39 -3.85 -2.70 -32.39
CA TYR A 39 -2.78 -3.47 -31.74
C TYR A 39 -1.63 -3.59 -32.72
N ALA A 40 -0.47 -3.02 -32.39
CA ALA A 40 0.71 -3.06 -33.24
C ALA A 40 1.71 -4.09 -32.73
N VAL A 41 2.24 -4.90 -33.64
CA VAL A 41 3.32 -5.86 -33.40
C VAL A 41 4.55 -5.34 -34.14
N LYS A 42 5.58 -4.96 -33.38
CA LYS A 42 6.90 -4.55 -33.89
C LYS A 42 7.83 -5.74 -34.07
N ALA A 43 7.77 -6.71 -33.17
CA ALA A 43 8.48 -7.98 -33.28
C ALA A 43 7.52 -9.13 -32.95
N GLY A 44 7.39 -10.08 -33.86
CA GLY A 44 6.45 -11.19 -33.82
C GLY A 44 6.58 -12.03 -35.09
N PHE A 45 5.73 -13.04 -35.24
CA PHE A 45 5.69 -13.86 -36.46
C PHE A 45 5.37 -13.04 -37.71
N VAL A 46 4.42 -12.10 -37.58
CA VAL A 46 4.12 -11.10 -38.60
C VAL A 46 4.04 -9.73 -37.92
N PRO A 47 4.98 -8.80 -38.18
CA PRO A 47 4.87 -7.42 -37.73
C PRO A 47 3.77 -6.67 -38.51
N GLY A 48 3.06 -5.77 -37.83
CA GLY A 48 1.95 -5.03 -38.43
C GLY A 48 0.94 -4.51 -37.42
N VAL A 49 -0.15 -3.93 -37.93
CA VAL A 49 -1.25 -3.39 -37.11
C VAL A 49 -2.50 -4.26 -37.28
N TYR A 50 -3.10 -4.62 -36.15
CA TYR A 50 -4.27 -5.47 -36.03
C TYR A 50 -5.40 -4.67 -35.39
N THR A 51 -6.64 -4.89 -35.83
CA THR A 51 -7.83 -4.23 -35.29
C THR A 51 -8.45 -5.00 -34.12
N ASN A 52 -7.92 -6.18 -33.80
CA ASN A 52 -8.36 -7.00 -32.68
C ASN A 52 -7.17 -7.63 -31.95
N TYR A 53 -7.40 -7.95 -30.67
CA TYR A 53 -6.37 -8.51 -29.80
C TYR A 53 -6.03 -9.97 -30.15
N ALA A 54 -7.02 -10.75 -30.59
CA ALA A 54 -6.83 -12.16 -30.92
C ALA A 54 -5.80 -12.34 -32.05
N ASP A 55 -5.83 -11.48 -33.06
CA ASP A 55 -4.91 -11.49 -34.18
C ASP A 55 -3.51 -11.07 -33.74
N CYS A 56 -3.39 -10.00 -32.96
CA CYS A 56 -2.12 -9.58 -32.36
C CYS A 56 -1.51 -10.70 -31.48
N GLN A 57 -2.34 -11.39 -30.69
CA GLN A 57 -1.91 -12.49 -29.83
C GLN A 57 -1.41 -13.68 -30.65
N ARG A 58 -2.08 -14.03 -31.77
CA ARG A 58 -1.61 -15.08 -32.68
C ARG A 58 -0.23 -14.80 -33.26
N GLN A 59 0.15 -13.53 -33.40
CA GLN A 59 1.45 -13.13 -33.94
C GLN A 59 2.55 -12.97 -32.89
N THR A 60 2.21 -13.07 -31.60
CA THR A 60 3.14 -12.79 -30.50
C THR A 60 3.27 -13.94 -29.51
N ALA A 61 2.22 -14.75 -29.35
CA ALA A 61 2.22 -15.92 -28.48
C ALA A 61 3.21 -16.98 -28.98
N GLY A 62 4.24 -17.25 -28.18
CA GLY A 62 5.30 -18.21 -28.51
C GLY A 62 6.47 -17.64 -29.30
N PHE A 63 6.43 -16.36 -29.71
CA PHE A 63 7.57 -15.71 -30.38
C PHE A 63 8.57 -15.16 -29.33
N LYS A 64 9.79 -15.70 -29.32
CA LYS A 64 10.84 -15.29 -28.37
C LYS A 64 11.30 -13.86 -28.67
N GLY A 65 10.96 -12.93 -27.78
CA GLY A 65 11.26 -11.50 -27.96
C GLY A 65 10.16 -10.70 -28.66
N ALA A 66 8.91 -11.14 -28.56
CA ALA A 66 7.78 -10.41 -29.13
C ALA A 66 7.65 -9.00 -28.52
N ILE A 67 7.48 -7.98 -29.37
CA ILE A 67 7.27 -6.59 -28.99
C ILE A 67 5.96 -6.14 -29.61
N PHE A 68 4.94 -5.91 -28.78
CA PHE A 68 3.62 -5.47 -29.23
C PHE A 68 2.98 -4.50 -28.23
N ARG A 69 2.08 -3.65 -28.71
CA ARG A 69 1.39 -2.62 -27.91
C ARG A 69 0.04 -2.26 -28.51
N SER A 70 -0.92 -1.80 -27.68
CA SER A 70 -2.21 -1.28 -28.14
C SER A 70 -2.22 0.25 -28.22
N PHE A 71 -2.98 0.78 -29.20
CA PHE A 71 -3.13 2.20 -29.50
C PHE A 71 -4.60 2.53 -29.77
N THR A 72 -4.99 3.77 -29.48
CA THR A 72 -6.30 4.33 -29.82
C THR A 72 -6.31 5.00 -31.20
N SER A 73 -5.12 5.27 -31.77
CA SER A 73 -4.91 5.77 -33.13
C SER A 73 -4.26 4.70 -34.00
N ARG A 74 -4.78 4.51 -35.22
CA ARG A 74 -4.19 3.61 -36.21
C ARG A 74 -2.81 4.10 -36.67
N GLU A 75 -2.66 5.42 -36.83
CA GLU A 75 -1.41 6.04 -37.27
C GLU A 75 -0.28 5.80 -36.25
N ASP A 76 -0.59 5.91 -34.96
CA ASP A 76 0.37 5.61 -33.89
C ASP A 76 0.73 4.11 -33.85
N ALA A 77 -0.24 3.24 -34.10
CA ALA A 77 0.00 1.81 -34.20
C ALA A 77 0.94 1.48 -35.37
N GLU A 78 0.73 2.12 -36.53
CA GLU A 78 1.56 1.94 -37.73
C GLU A 78 2.97 2.48 -37.50
N ALA A 79 3.10 3.64 -36.83
CA ALA A 79 4.40 4.20 -36.44
C ALA A 79 5.18 3.27 -35.49
N PHE A 80 4.50 2.64 -34.52
CA PHE A 80 5.12 1.68 -33.60
C PHE A 80 5.56 0.39 -34.30
N ALA A 81 4.71 -0.15 -35.18
CA ALA A 81 5.05 -1.33 -36.00
C ALA A 81 6.24 -1.04 -36.93
N ALA A 82 6.33 0.18 -37.48
CA ALA A 82 7.45 0.65 -38.30
C ALA A 82 8.72 1.01 -37.49
N GLY A 83 8.69 0.84 -36.16
CA GLY A 83 9.85 1.05 -35.29
C GLY A 83 10.12 2.51 -34.92
N LYS A 84 9.25 3.45 -35.29
CA LYS A 84 9.33 4.86 -34.87
C LYS A 84 8.93 5.01 -33.40
N LYS A 85 9.53 5.98 -32.70
CA LYS A 85 9.24 6.26 -31.29
C LYS A 85 7.93 7.04 -31.19
N VAL A 86 6.86 6.37 -30.79
CA VAL A 86 5.53 6.97 -30.64
C VAL A 86 5.27 7.33 -29.18
N ALA A 87 4.66 8.49 -28.94
CA ALA A 87 4.25 8.89 -27.60
C ALA A 87 3.24 7.87 -27.05
N ALA A 88 3.34 7.57 -25.75
CA ALA A 88 2.48 6.60 -25.10
C ALA A 88 1.01 7.04 -25.18
N ALA A 89 0.13 6.18 -25.73
CA ALA A 89 -1.31 6.41 -25.72
C ALA A 89 -1.81 6.63 -24.27
N PRO A 90 -2.77 7.55 -24.04
CA PRO A 90 -3.21 7.98 -22.70
C PRO A 90 -4.01 6.92 -21.90
N ASP A 91 -4.14 5.69 -22.39
CA ASP A 91 -4.91 4.61 -21.74
C ASP A 91 -4.03 3.43 -21.25
N ALA A 92 -2.70 3.59 -21.27
CA ALA A 92 -1.82 2.68 -20.53
C ALA A 92 -1.78 3.13 -19.07
N LYS A 93 -2.65 2.56 -18.22
CA LYS A 93 -2.65 2.73 -16.74
C LYS A 93 -1.28 3.19 -16.27
N ASP A 94 -1.16 4.44 -15.84
CA ASP A 94 0.13 5.06 -15.59
C ASP A 94 0.96 4.19 -14.63
N ARG A 95 2.03 3.59 -15.15
CA ARG A 95 2.98 2.80 -14.35
C ARG A 95 4.25 3.62 -14.28
N PHE A 96 4.61 4.04 -13.09
CA PHE A 96 5.85 4.75 -12.84
C PHE A 96 6.84 3.81 -12.18
N TYR A 97 8.04 3.71 -12.72
CA TYR A 97 9.15 2.94 -12.15
C TYR A 97 10.16 3.91 -11.62
N ALA A 98 10.30 3.95 -10.30
CA ALA A 98 11.28 4.78 -9.62
C ALA A 98 12.56 3.97 -9.44
N VAL A 99 13.68 4.47 -9.94
CA VAL A 99 15.02 3.93 -9.70
C VAL A 99 15.74 4.89 -8.78
N ALA A 100 15.86 4.51 -7.51
CA ALA A 100 16.50 5.30 -6.46
C ALA A 100 18.03 5.02 -6.41
N VAL A 101 18.44 3.78 -6.66
CA VAL A 101 19.86 3.39 -6.74
C VAL A 101 20.05 2.55 -8.01
N GLY A 102 20.82 3.09 -8.96
CA GLY A 102 21.08 2.51 -10.28
C GLY A 102 22.13 3.32 -11.05
N LEU A 103 22.56 2.85 -12.22
CA LEU A 103 23.47 3.58 -13.12
C LEU A 103 22.87 4.89 -13.63
N ARG A 104 21.54 4.88 -13.83
CA ARG A 104 20.74 6.06 -14.16
C ARG A 104 19.52 6.05 -13.23
N PRO A 105 19.58 6.75 -12.10
CA PRO A 105 18.43 6.94 -11.22
C PRO A 105 17.42 7.91 -11.83
N GLY A 106 16.14 7.76 -11.49
CA GLY A 106 15.05 8.57 -12.04
C GLY A 106 13.71 7.84 -12.13
N ILE A 107 12.69 8.51 -12.67
CA ILE A 107 11.35 7.95 -12.87
C ILE A 107 11.16 7.60 -14.35
N TYR A 108 10.79 6.36 -14.61
CA TYR A 108 10.53 5.81 -15.93
C TYR A 108 9.06 5.42 -16.06
N THR A 109 8.53 5.42 -17.28
CA THR A 109 7.18 4.92 -17.57
C THR A 109 7.19 3.56 -18.28
N ASP A 110 8.39 3.09 -18.66
CA ASP A 110 8.61 1.82 -19.34
C ASP A 110 9.68 1.00 -18.61
N TRP A 111 9.45 -0.30 -18.48
CA TRP A 111 10.40 -1.22 -17.85
C TRP A 111 11.64 -1.45 -18.73
N SER A 112 11.52 -1.32 -20.05
CA SER A 112 12.65 -1.46 -20.98
C SER A 112 13.73 -0.39 -20.76
N ASP A 113 13.35 0.79 -20.26
CA ASP A 113 14.29 1.85 -19.87
C ASP A 113 14.89 1.62 -18.48
N VAL A 114 14.21 0.86 -17.60
CA VAL A 114 14.65 0.56 -16.21
C VAL A 114 15.65 -0.59 -16.17
N ALA A 115 15.38 -1.67 -16.90
CA ALA A 115 16.22 -2.86 -16.90
C ALA A 115 17.73 -2.56 -17.10
N PRO A 116 18.16 -1.75 -18.09
CA PRO A 116 19.58 -1.46 -18.28
C PRO A 116 20.19 -0.56 -17.20
N THR A 117 19.40 0.06 -16.32
CA THR A 117 19.90 0.98 -15.28
C THR A 117 20.16 0.29 -13.95
N ILE A 118 19.59 -0.90 -13.74
CA ILE A 118 19.73 -1.68 -12.49
C ILE A 118 20.62 -2.91 -12.65
N VAL A 119 20.78 -3.42 -13.88
CA VAL A 119 21.60 -4.61 -14.17
C VAL A 119 23.08 -4.30 -13.92
N GLY A 120 23.73 -5.11 -13.09
CA GLY A 120 25.16 -4.96 -12.75
C GLY A 120 25.46 -4.00 -11.59
N VAL A 121 24.46 -3.35 -11.01
CA VAL A 121 24.62 -2.44 -9.87
C VAL A 121 24.62 -3.23 -8.56
N LYS A 122 25.53 -2.91 -7.63
CA LYS A 122 25.55 -3.53 -6.30
C LYS A 122 24.48 -2.89 -5.41
N GLY A 123 23.40 -3.63 -5.17
CA GLY A 123 22.27 -3.20 -4.31
C GLY A 123 21.33 -2.19 -4.98
N PRO A 124 20.76 -2.47 -6.16
CA PRO A 124 19.86 -1.55 -6.84
C PRO A 124 18.57 -1.38 -6.04
N LYS A 125 18.08 -0.14 -5.93
CA LYS A 125 16.80 0.18 -5.29
C LYS A 125 15.87 0.74 -6.33
N TYR A 126 14.82 -0.01 -6.65
CA TYR A 126 13.80 0.40 -7.59
C TYR A 126 12.43 -0.16 -7.21
N LYS A 127 11.36 0.56 -7.54
CA LYS A 127 9.98 0.14 -7.26
C LYS A 127 9.01 0.71 -8.28
N ARG A 128 7.89 0.01 -8.50
CA ARG A 128 6.82 0.44 -9.39
C ARG A 128 5.65 1.02 -8.59
N PHE A 129 5.11 2.12 -9.09
CA PHE A 129 4.02 2.90 -8.51
C PHE A 129 2.88 3.11 -9.49
N SER A 130 1.71 3.40 -8.93
CA SER A 130 0.50 3.77 -9.67
C SER A 130 0.44 5.26 -9.96
N THR A 131 1.15 6.08 -9.18
CA THR A 131 1.20 7.53 -9.39
C THR A 131 2.64 8.02 -9.47
N ARG A 132 2.83 9.12 -10.20
CA ARG A 132 4.16 9.75 -10.35
C ARG A 132 4.64 10.32 -9.02
N ALA A 133 3.73 10.87 -8.22
CA ALA A 133 4.02 11.42 -6.90
C ALA A 133 4.59 10.35 -5.94
N GLU A 134 4.02 9.14 -5.95
CA GLU A 134 4.57 8.01 -5.16
C GLU A 134 5.99 7.63 -5.64
N ALA A 135 6.24 7.66 -6.95
CA ALA A 135 7.55 7.39 -7.52
C ALA A 135 8.59 8.48 -7.17
N VAL A 136 8.17 9.75 -7.14
CA VAL A 136 8.99 10.87 -6.66
C VAL A 136 9.35 10.68 -5.19
N ASN A 137 8.37 10.39 -4.34
CA ASN A 137 8.59 10.18 -2.90
C ASN A 137 9.57 9.04 -2.64
N TYR A 138 9.47 7.94 -3.40
CA TYR A 138 10.41 6.83 -3.29
C TYR A 138 11.85 7.23 -3.64
N ILE A 139 12.06 8.11 -4.62
CA ILE A 139 13.40 8.62 -4.95
C ILE A 139 13.90 9.61 -3.90
N LEU A 140 13.03 10.45 -3.34
CA LEU A 140 13.39 11.33 -2.23
C LEU A 140 13.78 10.53 -0.97
N GLU A 141 13.13 9.38 -0.73
CA GLU A 141 13.36 8.55 0.45
C GLU A 141 14.59 7.64 0.33
N PHE A 142 14.81 7.05 -0.84
CA PHE A 142 15.85 6.02 -1.04
C PHE A 142 16.97 6.41 -2.01
N GLY A 143 16.83 7.54 -2.70
CA GLY A 143 17.73 7.99 -3.75
C GLY A 143 18.99 8.65 -3.22
N ASN A 144 20.07 8.56 -3.99
CA ASN A 144 21.26 9.36 -3.75
C ASN A 144 21.05 10.79 -4.30
N LYS A 145 22.04 11.68 -4.07
CA LYS A 145 21.98 13.06 -4.55
C LYS A 145 21.72 13.14 -6.07
N ASP A 146 22.36 12.27 -6.86
CA ASP A 146 22.16 12.21 -8.31
C ASP A 146 20.72 11.84 -8.70
N ALA A 147 20.07 10.95 -7.92
CA ALA A 147 18.67 10.58 -8.13
C ALA A 147 17.70 11.70 -7.78
N ILE A 148 18.01 12.47 -6.73
CA ILE A 148 17.23 13.63 -6.32
C ILE A 148 17.38 14.75 -7.36
N ASP A 149 18.60 14.98 -7.86
CA ASP A 149 18.88 15.98 -8.89
C ASP A 149 18.23 15.61 -10.24
N ALA A 150 18.12 14.31 -10.55
CA ALA A 150 17.41 13.79 -11.73
C ALA A 150 15.88 14.05 -11.72
N LEU A 151 15.30 14.47 -10.58
CA LEU A 151 13.89 14.86 -10.49
C LEU A 151 13.63 16.31 -10.92
N GLY A 152 14.67 17.13 -11.14
CA GLY A 152 14.54 18.49 -11.65
C GLY A 152 13.57 19.39 -10.87
N GLU A 153 12.74 20.16 -11.58
CA GLU A 153 11.73 21.05 -10.98
C GLU A 153 10.66 20.32 -10.17
N GLU A 154 10.40 19.04 -10.44
CA GLU A 154 9.39 18.28 -9.73
C GLU A 154 9.90 17.75 -8.38
N GLY A 155 11.20 17.47 -8.28
CA GLY A 155 11.86 17.25 -7.00
C GLY A 155 11.79 18.50 -6.11
N LYS A 156 12.00 19.68 -6.70
CA LYS A 156 11.84 20.97 -6.00
C LYS A 156 10.40 21.27 -5.61
N LEU A 157 9.43 20.97 -6.48
CA LEU A 157 8.00 21.19 -6.22
C LEU A 157 7.46 20.23 -5.16
N ALA A 158 7.89 18.96 -5.16
CA ALA A 158 7.58 18.00 -4.11
C ALA A 158 8.22 18.38 -2.77
N GLN A 159 9.45 18.89 -2.77
CA GLN A 159 10.09 19.45 -1.57
C GLN A 159 9.39 20.72 -1.06
N ARG A 160 8.86 21.56 -1.96
CA ARG A 160 8.05 22.75 -1.61
C ARG A 160 6.65 22.37 -1.11
N GLN A 161 5.98 21.38 -1.70
CA GLN A 161 4.68 20.87 -1.25
C GLN A 161 4.78 20.09 0.06
N ALA A 162 5.90 19.40 0.32
CA ALA A 162 6.19 18.80 1.62
C ALA A 162 6.50 19.85 2.71
N LYS A 163 6.75 21.11 2.33
CA LYS A 163 7.04 22.24 3.24
C LYS A 163 5.94 23.32 3.27
N MET A 164 4.84 23.18 2.52
CA MET A 164 3.73 24.14 2.53
C MET A 164 2.56 23.62 3.39
N PRO A 165 2.06 24.40 4.36
CA PRO A 165 0.82 24.07 5.07
C PRO A 165 -0.38 24.22 4.12
N LYS A 166 -1.36 23.32 4.24
CA LYS A 166 -2.65 23.41 3.50
C LYS A 166 -3.57 24.36 4.26
N VAL A 167 -3.66 25.62 3.83
CA VAL A 167 -4.58 26.62 4.39
C VAL A 167 -5.64 27.00 3.36
N ASN A 168 -6.92 26.94 3.75
CA ASN A 168 -8.03 27.57 3.05
C ASN A 168 -8.24 28.99 3.63
N SER A 169 -8.01 29.99 2.77
CA SER A 169 -8.59 31.35 2.71
C SER A 169 -8.65 32.27 3.95
N THR A 170 -7.87 33.38 3.84
CA THR A 170 -8.16 34.83 4.10
C THR A 170 -8.78 35.24 5.43
N GLU A 171 -8.41 36.32 6.14
CA GLU A 171 -7.43 37.42 6.08
C GLU A 171 -7.61 38.11 7.45
N ASP A 172 -6.54 38.49 8.16
CA ASP A 172 -6.42 39.82 8.78
C ASP A 172 -5.07 40.00 9.52
N LEU A 173 -4.65 41.25 9.57
CA LEU A 173 -3.28 41.75 9.68
C LEU A 173 -2.83 42.08 11.12
N LEU A 174 -1.60 41.63 11.45
CA LEU A 174 -0.50 42.26 12.22
C LEU A 174 -0.64 42.60 13.72
N ASP A 175 0.31 42.08 14.52
CA ASP A 175 1.09 42.83 15.53
C ASP A 175 2.48 42.16 15.67
N ASP A 176 3.56 42.94 15.51
CA ASP A 176 4.96 42.52 15.47
C ASP A 176 5.72 42.90 16.74
N ASN A 177 5.22 42.47 17.91
CA ASN A 177 6.01 42.53 19.13
C ASN A 177 5.53 41.57 20.24
N GLU A 178 5.81 40.27 20.12
CA GLU A 178 6.01 39.41 21.30
C GLU A 178 6.74 38.11 20.91
N LEU A 179 8.07 38.14 21.04
CA LEU A 179 8.92 36.95 21.00
C LEU A 179 8.79 36.21 22.34
N GLU A 180 7.76 35.37 22.46
CA GLU A 180 7.80 34.22 23.36
C GLU A 180 7.73 32.93 22.53
N GLU A 181 8.81 32.14 22.58
CA GLU A 181 8.88 30.82 21.96
C GLU A 181 7.89 29.86 22.65
N VAL A 182 6.68 29.77 22.10
CA VAL A 182 5.77 28.65 22.37
C VAL A 182 5.76 27.74 21.14
N ASP A 183 6.28 26.52 21.34
CA ASP A 183 6.29 25.40 20.39
C ASP A 183 4.84 24.90 20.22
N ALA A 184 4.00 25.72 19.59
CA ALA A 184 2.60 25.44 19.33
C ALA A 184 2.50 24.50 18.14
N GLN A 185 2.59 23.20 18.41
CA GLN A 185 2.07 22.20 17.48
C GLN A 185 0.60 22.52 17.23
N GLU A 186 0.23 22.88 15.99
CA GLU A 186 -1.16 23.04 15.58
C GLU A 186 -1.96 21.81 16.02
N ASP A 187 -2.98 22.03 16.87
CA ASP A 187 -3.90 20.99 17.34
C ASP A 187 -4.86 20.63 16.21
N ASP A 188 -4.37 19.79 15.29
CA ASP A 188 -5.16 19.14 14.25
C ASP A 188 -6.17 18.12 14.82
N GLY A 189 -6.30 18.03 16.16
CA GLY A 189 -7.12 17.07 16.87
C GLY A 189 -6.57 15.64 16.80
N VAL A 190 -5.41 15.43 16.16
CA VAL A 190 -4.79 14.12 15.99
C VAL A 190 -3.80 13.85 17.11
N LEU A 191 -4.09 12.84 17.92
CA LEU A 191 -3.21 12.43 19.00
C LEU A 191 -1.96 11.74 18.43
N ARG A 192 -0.81 12.38 18.59
CA ARG A 192 0.50 11.85 18.18
C ARG A 192 1.04 10.92 19.27
N ILE A 193 1.39 9.70 18.90
CA ILE A 193 1.85 8.67 19.83
C ILE A 193 3.10 8.02 19.26
N TYR A 194 4.17 7.97 20.05
CA TYR A 194 5.41 7.30 19.66
C TYR A 194 5.47 5.93 20.32
N THR A 195 5.86 4.91 19.55
CA THR A 195 5.92 3.53 20.03
C THR A 195 7.23 2.90 19.63
N ASP A 196 7.83 2.15 20.55
CA ASP A 196 9.08 1.43 20.33
C ASP A 196 9.08 0.07 21.05
N GLY A 197 9.81 -0.89 20.49
CA GLY A 197 10.04 -2.20 21.07
C GLY A 197 11.52 -2.49 21.22
N SER A 198 11.96 -2.85 22.43
CA SER A 198 13.35 -3.20 22.70
C SER A 198 13.48 -4.65 23.12
N SER A 199 14.55 -5.33 22.72
CA SER A 199 14.86 -6.69 23.16
C SER A 199 16.33 -6.86 23.52
N LEU A 200 16.57 -7.11 24.81
CA LEU A 200 17.87 -7.48 25.34
C LEU A 200 18.18 -8.93 24.93
N ALA A 201 19.36 -9.13 24.35
CA ALA A 201 19.84 -10.44 23.88
C ALA A 201 18.94 -11.11 22.84
N ASN A 202 18.21 -10.33 22.02
CA ASN A 202 17.24 -10.82 21.02
C ASN A 202 17.71 -12.05 20.24
N GLY A 203 16.88 -13.09 20.23
CA GLY A 203 17.15 -14.36 19.55
C GLY A 203 18.02 -15.36 20.34
N LYS A 204 18.41 -15.02 21.58
CA LYS A 204 19.15 -15.91 22.49
C LYS A 204 18.29 -16.38 23.65
N VAL A 205 18.69 -17.48 24.29
CA VAL A 205 18.09 -17.93 25.56
C VAL A 205 18.26 -16.82 26.59
N GLY A 206 17.19 -16.54 27.35
CA GLY A 206 17.15 -15.43 28.29
C GLY A 206 16.90 -14.06 27.66
N SER A 207 16.44 -14.00 26.41
CA SER A 207 15.97 -12.74 25.79
C SER A 207 14.89 -12.10 26.67
N ARG A 208 14.95 -10.79 26.82
CA ARG A 208 13.94 -10.01 27.55
C ARG A 208 13.56 -8.83 26.70
N ALA A 209 12.27 -8.70 26.42
CA ALA A 209 11.77 -7.63 25.56
C ALA A 209 10.85 -6.69 26.33
N GLY A 210 10.82 -5.43 25.93
CA GLY A 210 10.10 -4.35 26.59
C GLY A 210 9.36 -3.48 25.59
N VAL A 211 8.30 -2.87 26.08
CA VAL A 211 7.31 -2.12 25.32
C VAL A 211 7.34 -0.67 25.80
N GLY A 212 7.57 0.26 24.86
CA GLY A 212 7.58 1.70 25.11
C GLY A 212 6.46 2.40 24.35
N VAL A 213 5.66 3.21 25.04
CA VAL A 213 4.66 4.08 24.42
C VAL A 213 4.76 5.47 25.04
N TRP A 214 4.95 6.48 24.21
CA TRP A 214 5.10 7.87 24.64
C TRP A 214 4.04 8.77 23.98
N PHE A 215 3.26 9.44 24.82
CA PHE A 215 2.20 10.40 24.46
C PHE A 215 2.65 11.86 24.63
N GLY A 216 3.75 12.11 25.35
CA GLY A 216 4.22 13.45 25.70
C GLY A 216 5.01 13.44 27.00
N ASP A 217 5.74 14.53 27.28
CA ASP A 217 6.47 14.65 28.55
C ASP A 217 5.50 14.71 29.73
N GLY A 218 5.78 13.90 30.76
CA GLY A 218 4.93 13.85 31.96
C GLY A 218 3.52 13.25 31.74
N ASP A 219 3.18 12.82 30.53
CA ASP A 219 1.87 12.21 30.29
C ASP A 219 1.74 10.89 31.07
N ARG A 220 0.72 10.82 31.92
CA ARG A 220 0.40 9.64 32.75
C ARG A 220 0.07 8.39 31.94
N ARG A 221 -0.22 8.53 30.65
CA ARG A 221 -0.47 7.44 29.70
C ARG A 221 0.82 6.80 29.17
N ASN A 222 1.99 7.38 29.44
CA ASN A 222 3.27 6.82 29.01
C ASN A 222 3.48 5.42 29.61
N ILE A 223 3.88 4.47 28.76
CA ILE A 223 4.00 3.05 29.11
C ILE A 223 5.45 2.61 29.01
N ALA A 224 5.95 1.99 30.08
CA ALA A 224 7.14 1.15 30.05
C ALA A 224 6.76 -0.18 30.69
N GLU A 225 6.61 -1.23 29.88
CA GLU A 225 6.15 -2.54 30.33
C GLU A 225 7.09 -3.63 29.82
N ARG A 226 7.19 -4.74 30.56
CA ARG A 226 7.78 -5.96 30.04
C ARG A 226 6.86 -6.54 28.98
N LEU A 227 7.40 -7.03 27.85
CA LEU A 227 6.62 -7.74 26.86
C LEU A 227 5.99 -8.99 27.50
N PRO A 228 4.65 -9.13 27.53
CA PRO A 228 4.03 -10.32 28.07
C PRO A 228 4.19 -11.55 27.15
N GLY A 229 4.38 -12.71 27.77
CA GLY A 229 4.41 -14.02 27.11
C GLY A 229 5.66 -14.26 26.25
N GLU A 230 5.64 -15.35 25.48
CA GLU A 230 6.75 -15.76 24.61
C GLU A 230 6.35 -15.68 23.12
N PRO A 231 7.32 -15.58 22.18
CA PRO A 231 8.76 -15.41 22.43
C PRO A 231 9.14 -13.95 22.74
N GLN A 232 10.10 -13.75 23.65
CA GLN A 232 10.68 -12.44 23.96
C GLN A 232 11.56 -11.91 22.80
N THR A 233 10.95 -11.25 21.80
CA THR A 233 11.66 -10.75 20.60
C THR A 233 11.37 -9.29 20.32
N ASN A 234 12.28 -8.63 19.58
CA ASN A 234 12.10 -7.23 19.20
C ASN A 234 10.79 -7.02 18.41
N GLN A 235 10.60 -7.77 17.33
CA GLN A 235 9.42 -7.65 16.45
C GLN A 235 8.09 -7.82 17.19
N ARG A 236 8.07 -8.66 18.23
CA ARG A 236 6.87 -8.88 19.04
C ARG A 236 6.65 -7.70 20.00
N ALA A 237 7.70 -7.13 20.56
CA ALA A 237 7.63 -5.92 21.38
C ALA A 237 7.14 -4.70 20.56
N GLU A 238 7.64 -4.51 19.35
CA GLU A 238 7.20 -3.44 18.44
C GLU A 238 5.68 -3.49 18.18
N LEU A 239 5.17 -4.67 17.83
CA LEU A 239 3.74 -4.87 17.59
C LEU A 239 2.91 -4.67 18.88
N GLN A 240 3.45 -5.11 20.02
CA GLN A 240 2.80 -4.94 21.30
C GLN A 240 2.75 -3.45 21.70
N ALA A 241 3.77 -2.65 21.38
CA ALA A 241 3.77 -1.21 21.63
C ALA A 241 2.64 -0.49 20.88
N ILE A 242 2.47 -0.81 19.59
CA ILE A 242 1.34 -0.31 18.80
C ILE A 242 0.01 -0.75 19.41
N PHE A 243 -0.10 -2.01 19.83
CA PHE A 243 -1.33 -2.50 20.47
C PHE A 243 -1.63 -1.71 21.75
N ARG A 244 -0.66 -1.55 22.65
CA ARG A 244 -0.84 -0.80 23.91
C ARG A 244 -1.18 0.67 23.67
N ALA A 245 -0.56 1.31 22.68
CA ALA A 245 -0.92 2.67 22.28
C ALA A 245 -2.40 2.78 21.90
N LEU A 246 -2.90 1.85 21.09
CA LEU A 246 -4.31 1.82 20.67
C LEU A 246 -5.28 1.42 21.78
N GLU A 247 -4.83 0.68 22.80
CA GLU A 247 -5.66 0.37 23.98
C GLU A 247 -5.86 1.58 24.89
N VAL A 248 -4.87 2.47 24.97
CA VAL A 248 -4.91 3.64 25.86
C VAL A 248 -5.45 4.88 25.17
N ALA A 249 -5.28 4.99 23.85
CA ALA A 249 -5.81 6.13 23.09
C ALA A 249 -7.35 6.15 23.10
N PRO A 250 -8.00 7.32 23.29
CA PRO A 250 -9.46 7.44 23.23
C PRO A 250 -10.01 6.91 21.91
N VAL A 251 -11.07 6.09 21.91
CA VAL A 251 -11.48 5.31 20.73
C VAL A 251 -12.05 6.17 19.60
N GLU A 252 -12.57 7.35 19.92
CA GLU A 252 -13.16 8.34 19.01
C GLU A 252 -12.14 9.36 18.48
N GLN A 253 -10.95 9.46 19.09
CA GLN A 253 -9.94 10.44 18.70
C GLN A 253 -9.07 9.91 17.55
N PRO A 254 -8.85 10.69 16.46
CA PRO A 254 -7.84 10.35 15.46
C PRO A 254 -6.46 10.21 16.10
N VAL A 255 -5.68 9.22 15.67
CA VAL A 255 -4.30 9.02 16.16
C VAL A 255 -3.31 8.91 15.00
N GLN A 256 -2.10 9.39 15.24
CA GLN A 256 -0.94 9.13 14.40
C GLN A 256 0.13 8.43 15.22
N ILE A 257 0.41 7.18 14.87
CA ILE A 257 1.43 6.37 15.52
C ILE A 257 2.75 6.51 14.76
N PHE A 258 3.78 6.94 15.48
CA PHE A 258 5.15 7.04 15.03
C PHE A 258 5.93 5.84 15.56
N THR A 259 6.59 5.10 14.66
CA THR A 259 7.42 3.93 15.01
C THR A 259 8.53 3.77 13.99
N ASP A 260 9.68 3.28 14.40
CA ASP A 260 10.76 2.94 13.49
C ASP A 260 10.65 1.53 12.88
N SER A 261 9.66 0.75 13.33
CA SER A 261 9.41 -0.61 12.86
C SER A 261 8.58 -0.65 11.58
N GLN A 262 9.25 -0.60 10.43
CA GLN A 262 8.61 -0.86 9.13
C GLN A 262 7.91 -2.23 9.09
N TYR A 263 8.45 -3.23 9.81
CA TYR A 263 7.82 -4.54 9.93
C TYR A 263 6.41 -4.42 10.51
N SER A 264 6.27 -3.74 11.65
CA SER A 264 4.99 -3.59 12.32
C SER A 264 3.99 -2.80 11.49
N ILE A 265 4.42 -1.70 10.87
CA ILE A 265 3.58 -0.93 9.94
C ILE A 265 3.10 -1.82 8.80
N ASN A 266 3.99 -2.57 8.14
CA ASN A 266 3.62 -3.43 7.01
C ASN A 266 2.68 -4.57 7.42
N CYS A 267 2.88 -5.16 8.61
CA CYS A 267 1.99 -6.18 9.17
C CYS A 267 0.53 -5.70 9.22
N VAL A 268 0.30 -4.48 9.71
CA VAL A 268 -1.06 -3.98 9.98
C VAL A 268 -1.66 -3.18 8.83
N THR A 269 -0.85 -2.68 7.89
CA THR A 269 -1.33 -1.87 6.76
C THR A 269 -1.36 -2.61 5.41
N GLN A 270 -0.38 -3.47 5.14
CA GLN A 270 -0.20 -4.08 3.81
C GLN A 270 -0.46 -5.57 3.79
N TRP A 271 0.06 -6.30 4.78
CA TRP A 271 0.11 -7.76 4.74
C TRP A 271 -1.13 -8.42 5.34
N ALA A 272 -1.71 -7.82 6.39
CA ALA A 272 -2.91 -8.31 7.09
C ALA A 272 -4.03 -8.74 6.15
N ALA A 273 -4.38 -7.92 5.15
CA ALA A 273 -5.47 -8.21 4.22
C ALA A 273 -5.20 -9.44 3.34
N SER A 274 -3.94 -9.71 3.01
CA SER A 274 -3.54 -10.91 2.26
C SER A 274 -3.55 -12.13 3.16
N TRP A 275 -2.97 -12.03 4.36
CA TRP A 275 -2.92 -13.13 5.32
C TRP A 275 -4.30 -13.55 5.79
N SER A 276 -5.19 -12.61 6.10
CA SER A 276 -6.58 -12.90 6.48
C SER A 276 -7.30 -13.74 5.41
N ARG A 277 -7.15 -13.38 4.13
CA ARG A 277 -7.70 -14.16 3.00
C ARG A 277 -7.09 -15.54 2.84
N LYS A 278 -5.85 -15.74 3.29
CA LYS A 278 -5.13 -17.01 3.24
C LYS A 278 -5.22 -17.81 4.55
N GLY A 279 -6.16 -17.45 5.44
CA GLY A 279 -6.32 -18.14 6.73
C GLY A 279 -5.12 -17.96 7.67
N TRP A 280 -4.48 -16.79 7.64
CA TRP A 280 -3.31 -16.43 8.45
C TRP A 280 -2.06 -17.28 8.20
N LYS A 281 -1.89 -17.70 6.94
CA LYS A 281 -0.70 -18.43 6.48
C LYS A 281 0.18 -17.61 5.55
N THR A 282 1.48 -17.86 5.62
CA THR A 282 2.50 -17.30 4.73
C THR A 282 2.41 -17.94 3.33
N ALA A 283 3.20 -17.44 2.37
CA ALA A 283 3.28 -18.05 1.05
C ALA A 283 3.81 -19.49 1.09
N GLY A 284 4.62 -19.85 2.09
CA GLY A 284 5.12 -21.20 2.32
C GLY A 284 4.13 -22.11 3.06
N GLY A 285 2.93 -21.64 3.41
CA GLY A 285 1.92 -22.42 4.13
C GLY A 285 2.08 -22.46 5.64
N GLU A 286 3.14 -21.85 6.19
CA GLU A 286 3.37 -21.72 7.62
C GLU A 286 2.45 -20.67 8.26
N GLU A 287 2.18 -20.81 9.55
CA GLU A 287 1.46 -19.81 10.34
C GLU A 287 2.20 -18.47 10.36
N VAL A 288 1.47 -17.36 10.20
CA VAL A 288 2.07 -16.02 10.27
C VAL A 288 2.55 -15.77 11.69
N LYS A 289 3.84 -15.45 11.83
CA LYS A 289 4.45 -15.08 13.12
C LYS A 289 3.77 -13.85 13.70
N ASN A 290 3.60 -13.83 15.03
CA ASN A 290 2.97 -12.75 15.79
C ASN A 290 1.51 -12.45 15.40
N GLN A 291 0.83 -13.36 14.68
CA GLN A 291 -0.56 -13.15 14.27
C GLN A 291 -1.51 -12.87 15.45
N ASP A 292 -1.17 -13.36 16.65
CA ASP A 292 -1.94 -13.14 17.87
C ASP A 292 -1.96 -11.67 18.30
N ILE A 293 -0.88 -10.91 18.10
CA ILE A 293 -0.82 -9.46 18.37
C ILE A 293 -1.36 -8.69 17.18
N ILE A 294 -0.98 -9.07 15.95
CA ILE A 294 -1.41 -8.39 14.73
C ILE A 294 -2.94 -8.36 14.66
N ARG A 295 -3.61 -9.47 14.95
CA ARG A 295 -5.08 -9.54 14.98
C ARG A 295 -5.70 -8.62 16.03
N ARG A 296 -5.06 -8.47 17.19
CA ARG A 296 -5.50 -7.56 18.25
C ARG A 296 -5.36 -6.09 17.83
N VAL A 297 -4.24 -5.73 17.19
CA VAL A 297 -4.04 -4.39 16.61
C VAL A 297 -5.12 -4.08 15.56
N LEU A 298 -5.35 -4.99 14.61
CA LEU A 298 -6.40 -4.82 13.60
C LEU A 298 -7.79 -4.70 14.20
N GLY A 299 -8.09 -5.46 15.26
CA GLY A 299 -9.33 -5.35 16.01
C GLY A 299 -9.54 -3.96 16.60
N ARG A 300 -8.51 -3.40 17.24
CA ARG A 300 -8.54 -2.03 17.76
C ARG A 300 -8.68 -0.98 16.66
N MET A 301 -7.96 -1.13 15.55
CA MET A 301 -8.09 -0.21 14.41
C MET A 301 -9.51 -0.20 13.82
N GLU A 302 -10.13 -1.37 13.72
CA GLU A 302 -11.50 -1.50 13.22
C GLU A 302 -12.54 -0.95 14.22
N GLU A 303 -12.33 -1.18 15.52
CA GLU A 303 -13.15 -0.59 16.59
C GLU A 303 -13.11 0.94 16.53
N ARG A 304 -11.91 1.53 16.45
CA ARG A 304 -11.72 2.99 16.31
C ARG A 304 -12.41 3.53 15.07
N LYS A 305 -12.24 2.85 13.93
CA LYS A 305 -12.88 3.23 12.66
C LYS A 305 -14.41 3.25 12.76
N LYS A 306 -15.01 2.27 13.45
CA LYS A 306 -16.47 2.25 13.69
C LYS A 306 -16.95 3.41 14.55
N ASN A 307 -16.09 3.91 15.43
CA ASN A 307 -16.34 5.09 16.26
C ASN A 307 -15.92 6.42 15.58
N GLY A 308 -15.62 6.40 14.27
CA GLY A 308 -15.30 7.60 13.50
C GLY A 308 -13.84 8.06 13.59
N ALA A 309 -12.99 7.34 14.32
CA ALA A 309 -11.58 7.67 14.47
C ALA A 309 -10.70 7.02 13.39
N VAL A 310 -9.73 7.77 12.89
CA VAL A 310 -8.71 7.27 11.96
C VAL A 310 -7.44 6.90 12.73
N THR A 311 -6.79 5.79 12.33
CA THR A 311 -5.46 5.40 12.80
C THR A 311 -4.47 5.55 11.66
N LEU A 312 -3.54 6.48 11.79
CA LEU A 312 -2.46 6.74 10.84
C LEU A 312 -1.14 6.17 11.37
N PHE A 313 -0.26 5.77 10.46
CA PHE A 313 1.09 5.31 10.79
C PHE A 313 2.11 6.17 10.06
N GLN A 314 3.12 6.62 10.79
CA GLN A 314 4.29 7.32 10.26
C GLN A 314 5.54 6.52 10.64
N TRP A 315 6.32 6.16 9.62
CA TRP A 315 7.64 5.61 9.89
C TRP A 315 8.59 6.75 10.29
N VAL A 316 9.34 6.54 11.35
CA VAL A 316 10.45 7.41 11.76
C VAL A 316 11.75 6.65 11.69
N LYS A 317 12.85 7.35 11.46
CA LYS A 317 14.16 6.69 11.40
C LYS A 317 14.61 6.35 12.83
N GLY A 318 14.90 5.07 13.08
CA GLY A 318 15.47 4.62 14.35
C GLY A 318 16.80 5.31 14.67
N HIS A 319 17.03 5.60 15.94
CA HIS A 319 18.18 6.36 16.46
C HIS A 319 18.39 7.76 15.83
N ALA A 320 17.36 8.35 15.24
CA ALA A 320 17.37 9.76 14.85
C ALA A 320 17.15 10.67 16.07
N MET A 321 17.48 11.97 15.94
CA MET A 321 17.27 13.00 16.97
C MET A 321 15.78 13.35 17.20
N ASP A 322 14.85 12.45 16.86
CA ASP A 322 13.44 12.63 17.16
C ASP A 322 13.21 12.38 18.65
N ARG A 323 12.72 13.41 19.34
CA ARG A 323 12.51 13.39 20.80
C ARG A 323 11.51 12.30 21.20
N GLY A 324 10.40 12.16 20.46
CA GLY A 324 9.35 11.21 20.79
C GLY A 324 9.82 9.78 20.61
N ASN A 325 10.55 9.49 19.53
CA ASN A 325 11.13 8.16 19.30
C ASN A 325 12.19 7.81 20.35
N THR A 326 13.05 8.77 20.72
CA THR A 326 14.07 8.58 21.77
C THR A 326 13.41 8.32 23.13
N ALA A 327 12.31 9.00 23.44
CA ALA A 327 11.57 8.77 24.67
C ALA A 327 10.88 7.39 24.67
N ALA A 328 10.27 6.99 23.56
CA ALA A 328 9.68 5.66 23.42
C ALA A 328 10.72 4.53 23.57
N ASP A 329 11.90 4.66 22.94
CA ASP A 329 13.02 3.72 23.11
C ASP A 329 13.47 3.61 24.57
N ALA A 330 13.65 4.75 25.26
CA ALA A 330 14.01 4.75 26.67
C ALA A 330 12.96 4.02 27.54
N LEU A 331 11.67 4.18 27.24
CA LEU A 331 10.59 3.45 27.89
C LEU A 331 10.65 1.94 27.59
N ALA A 332 10.89 1.56 26.33
CA ALA A 332 10.99 0.16 25.90
C ALA A 332 12.18 -0.55 26.55
N VAL A 333 13.36 0.09 26.57
CA VAL A 333 14.56 -0.40 27.26
C VAL A 333 14.31 -0.56 28.76
N ARG A 334 13.62 0.40 29.39
CA ARG A 334 13.23 0.28 30.80
C ARG A 334 12.31 -0.92 31.02
N GLY A 335 11.31 -1.11 30.16
CA GLY A 335 10.40 -2.26 30.18
C GLY A 335 11.14 -3.60 30.04
N ALA A 336 12.14 -3.68 29.16
CA ALA A 336 12.92 -4.91 28.94
C ALA A 336 13.77 -5.30 30.16
N ARG A 337 14.11 -4.32 31.01
CA ARG A 337 14.85 -4.52 32.26
C ARG A 337 13.97 -4.87 33.45
N MET A 338 12.65 -4.76 33.35
CA MET A 338 11.70 -5.15 34.41
C MET A 338 11.67 -6.67 34.60
N ALA A 339 11.67 -7.09 35.88
CA ALA A 339 11.79 -8.48 36.31
C ALA A 339 10.76 -9.38 35.61
#